data_AF-A0A674PBD3-F1
#
_entry.id   AF-A0A674PBD3-F1
#
_cell.length_a   1.000
_cell.length_b   1.000
_cell.length_c   1.000
_cell.angle_alpha   90.00
_cell.angle_beta   90.00
_cell.angle_gamma   90.00
#
_symmetry.space_group_name_H-M   'P 1'
#
loop_
_entity.id
_entity.type
_entity.pdbx_description
1 polymer ?
#
loop_
_entity_poly.entity_id
_entity_poly.type
_entity_poly.pdbx_seq_one_letter_code
_entity_poly.pdbx_strand_id
1 'polypeptide(L)'
;MGDNMSKRLKLISASEAEMEERAFPNLYPDWEQADPAADPEDHHDEPLDAEGQVSSVFQKKVQSKIKDLLQQMEEGLKTADPHDFSTYTGWTGIALLYLRLHQASQEALHLQRALDYVKRATRVLNGRKVSFLCGDAGPLAVGAVVHHKLGNEAESRDCLSRLLQLQRAVLSPDSDVPDELLYGRAGFLYALLYVQRELGGAVDEATVAKVVTAILESGKTFSAEQKKSDRCPLLYEWHQKQYVGAAHGLAGIYYLLMQPGANVHADVLSELVRPSIDYVRHKRFRSGNFPSSLSNESDRLVHWCHGAPGVVHMLLLAHQVFKEDKYLKEATECAEVIWHRGLLRKGYGICHGTAGNGYAFLSLYKLTKEKKYLYRSCKFADWCLAYGTHGCRIPDRPYSLFEGTSDQSSFLCSLCCCSAEDPDSNPEVPPVRYGRNHPLPVRAGRPSELLLSCLRTVTCWWSGLGERTPTGHACAGGAGMTGWGVTLRVTQQVDGGQRCHCGPL
;
A
#
# COMPACT_ATOMS: atom_id res chain seq x y z
N MET A 1 36.73 -17.77 30.55
CA MET A 1 36.05 -17.49 29.26
C MET A 1 34.71 -18.21 29.08
N GLY A 2 34.32 -19.19 29.91
CA GLY A 2 33.11 -20.00 29.68
C GLY A 2 31.76 -19.28 29.82
N ASP A 3 31.58 -18.42 30.83
CA ASP A 3 30.23 -17.92 31.20
C ASP A 3 29.56 -17.06 30.13
N ASN A 4 30.32 -16.28 29.36
CA ASN A 4 29.77 -15.49 28.26
C ASN A 4 29.34 -16.36 27.06
N MET A 5 29.89 -17.56 26.89
CA MET A 5 29.37 -18.53 25.92
C MET A 5 28.06 -19.14 26.42
N SER A 6 28.00 -19.54 27.69
CA SER A 6 26.81 -20.15 28.30
C SER A 6 25.58 -19.22 28.30
N LYS A 7 25.76 -17.93 28.64
CA LYS A 7 24.68 -16.93 28.56
C LYS A 7 24.22 -16.69 27.12
N ARG A 8 25.14 -16.65 26.15
CA ARG A 8 24.82 -16.42 24.73
C ARG A 8 24.06 -17.58 24.11
N LEU A 9 24.45 -18.82 24.40
CA LEU A 9 23.73 -20.02 23.96
C LEU A 9 22.31 -20.07 24.53
N LYS A 10 22.13 -19.79 25.82
CA LYS A 10 20.80 -19.75 26.45
C LYS A 10 19.88 -18.67 25.86
N LEU A 11 20.42 -17.52 25.49
CA LEU A 11 19.66 -16.45 24.81
C LEU A 11 19.22 -16.87 23.39
N ILE A 12 20.09 -17.55 22.64
CA ILE A 12 19.78 -18.07 21.30
C ILE A 12 18.67 -19.14 21.41
N SER A 13 18.86 -20.17 22.24
CA SER A 13 17.86 -21.24 22.40
C SER A 13 16.52 -20.76 22.95
N ALA A 14 16.52 -19.73 23.81
CA ALA A 14 15.28 -19.10 24.27
C ALA A 14 14.57 -18.32 23.15
N SER A 15 15.31 -17.60 22.30
CA SER A 15 14.74 -16.88 21.15
C SER A 15 14.21 -17.83 20.06
N GLU A 16 14.81 -19.01 19.91
CA GLU A 16 14.34 -20.07 19.01
C GLU A 16 13.04 -20.70 19.56
N ALA A 17 12.99 -21.06 20.85
CA ALA A 17 11.78 -21.57 21.48
C ALA A 17 10.61 -20.57 21.51
N GLU A 18 10.86 -19.29 21.83
CA GLU A 18 9.84 -18.22 21.73
C GLU A 18 9.34 -17.99 20.28
N MET A 19 10.09 -18.46 19.27
CA MET A 19 9.67 -18.39 17.86
C MET A 19 8.82 -19.59 17.42
N GLU A 20 9.14 -20.81 17.87
CA GLU A 20 8.29 -21.99 17.66
C GLU A 20 6.90 -21.82 18.32
N GLU A 21 6.82 -21.02 19.40
CA GLU A 21 5.57 -20.60 20.05
C GLU A 21 4.75 -19.57 19.24
N ARG A 22 5.30 -19.00 18.16
CA ARG A 22 4.69 -17.91 17.38
C ARG A 22 4.32 -18.28 15.95
N ALA A 23 5.12 -19.12 15.31
CA ALA A 23 4.84 -19.67 13.98
C ALA A 23 4.39 -21.14 14.10
N PHE A 24 3.59 -21.60 13.14
CA PHE A 24 3.52 -23.03 12.84
C PHE A 24 4.74 -23.40 11.98
N PRO A 25 5.31 -24.61 12.12
CA PRO A 25 6.27 -25.14 11.16
C PRO A 25 5.66 -25.12 9.76
N ASN A 26 6.39 -24.60 8.77
CA ASN A 26 5.96 -24.71 7.38
C ASN A 26 6.23 -26.14 6.89
N LEU A 27 5.14 -26.87 6.61
CA LEU A 27 5.17 -28.26 6.14
C LEU A 27 4.96 -28.37 4.61
N TYR A 28 4.76 -27.26 3.91
CA TYR A 28 4.69 -27.27 2.45
C TYR A 28 6.10 -27.50 1.88
N PRO A 29 6.28 -28.36 0.86
CA PRO A 29 7.53 -28.41 0.10
C PRO A 29 7.80 -27.04 -0.54
N ASP A 30 9.07 -26.66 -0.67
CA ASP A 30 9.45 -25.46 -1.41
C ASP A 30 9.47 -25.72 -2.93
N TRP A 31 9.51 -24.67 -3.74
CA TRP A 31 9.44 -24.73 -5.20
C TRP A 31 10.43 -25.73 -5.85
N GLU A 32 11.64 -25.83 -5.32
CA GLU A 32 12.71 -26.72 -5.82
C GLU A 32 12.55 -28.19 -5.34
N GLN A 33 11.53 -28.47 -4.52
CA GLN A 33 11.23 -29.78 -3.93
C GLN A 33 9.84 -30.31 -4.32
N ALA A 34 9.05 -29.54 -5.08
CA ALA A 34 7.88 -30.05 -5.79
C ALA A 34 8.36 -30.84 -7.01
N ASP A 35 8.05 -32.14 -7.08
CA ASP A 35 8.53 -33.02 -8.14
C ASP A 35 7.73 -32.82 -9.44
N PRO A 36 8.34 -32.39 -10.56
CA PRO A 36 7.66 -32.29 -11.86
C PRO A 36 7.27 -33.64 -12.47
N ALA A 37 7.64 -34.76 -11.84
CA ALA A 37 7.32 -36.12 -12.24
C ALA A 37 6.42 -36.85 -11.20
N ALA A 38 5.68 -36.11 -10.37
CA ALA A 38 4.62 -36.66 -9.55
C ALA A 38 3.51 -37.31 -10.41
N ASP A 39 2.70 -38.19 -9.80
CA ASP A 39 1.64 -38.90 -10.52
C ASP A 39 0.57 -37.88 -11.01
N PRO A 40 0.06 -37.96 -12.25
CA PRO A 40 -0.92 -37.00 -12.77
C PRO A 40 -2.21 -36.84 -11.95
N GLU A 41 -2.56 -37.81 -11.08
CA GLU A 41 -3.66 -37.68 -10.13
C GLU A 41 -3.33 -36.78 -8.92
N ASP A 42 -2.06 -36.66 -8.54
CA ASP A 42 -1.58 -35.83 -7.40
C ASP A 42 -1.44 -34.34 -7.80
N HIS A 43 -1.13 -34.08 -9.09
CA HIS A 43 -1.08 -32.72 -9.65
C HIS A 43 -2.45 -31.98 -9.65
N HIS A 44 -3.56 -32.66 -9.36
CA HIS A 44 -4.88 -32.03 -9.29
C HIS A 44 -5.03 -30.95 -8.21
N ASP A 45 -4.21 -31.01 -7.15
CA ASP A 45 -4.25 -30.05 -6.04
C ASP A 45 -3.12 -29.00 -6.08
N GLU A 46 -2.33 -28.97 -7.15
CA GLU A 46 -1.27 -27.97 -7.30
C GLU A 46 -1.79 -26.55 -7.56
N PRO A 47 -1.16 -25.53 -6.91
CA PRO A 47 -1.61 -24.16 -7.03
C PRO A 47 -1.26 -23.51 -8.37
N LEU A 48 -0.25 -24.03 -9.07
CA LEU A 48 0.21 -23.52 -10.36
C LEU A 48 -0.01 -24.57 -11.46
N ASP A 49 -0.09 -24.11 -12.71
CA ASP A 49 -0.09 -24.95 -13.92
C ASP A 49 1.34 -25.14 -14.48
N ALA A 50 1.47 -25.90 -15.59
CA ALA A 50 2.76 -26.18 -16.23
C ALA A 50 3.43 -24.88 -16.76
N GLU A 51 2.62 -23.93 -17.21
CA GLU A 51 3.02 -22.58 -17.60
C GLU A 51 3.47 -21.74 -16.40
N GLY A 52 3.20 -22.19 -15.17
CA GLY A 52 3.57 -21.57 -13.89
C GLY A 52 2.72 -20.36 -13.52
N GLN A 53 1.53 -20.24 -14.10
CA GLN A 53 0.47 -19.34 -13.66
C GLN A 53 -0.40 -20.04 -12.62
N VAL A 54 -1.30 -19.32 -11.94
CA VAL A 54 -2.15 -19.94 -10.90
C VAL A 54 -3.25 -20.79 -11.55
N SER A 55 -3.26 -22.09 -11.23
CA SER A 55 -4.08 -23.09 -11.91
C SER A 55 -5.59 -22.77 -11.84
N SER A 56 -6.34 -23.05 -12.91
CA SER A 56 -7.78 -22.74 -12.94
C SER A 56 -8.60 -23.51 -11.87
N VAL A 57 -8.05 -24.61 -11.34
CA VAL A 57 -8.60 -25.35 -10.19
C VAL A 57 -8.37 -24.57 -8.91
N PHE A 58 -7.15 -24.11 -8.65
CA PHE A 58 -6.83 -23.29 -7.48
C PHE A 58 -7.58 -21.95 -7.49
N GLN A 59 -7.68 -21.28 -8.64
CA GLN A 59 -8.51 -20.07 -8.80
C GLN A 59 -9.97 -20.31 -8.39
N LYS A 60 -10.58 -21.45 -8.74
CA LYS A 60 -11.95 -21.81 -8.32
C LYS A 60 -12.06 -22.06 -6.81
N LYS A 61 -11.10 -22.78 -6.21
CA LYS A 61 -11.03 -22.97 -4.74
C LYS A 61 -10.98 -21.61 -4.02
N VAL A 62 -10.11 -20.71 -4.48
CA VAL A 62 -9.95 -19.35 -3.96
C VAL A 62 -11.23 -18.54 -4.12
N GLN A 63 -11.85 -18.51 -5.31
CA GLN A 63 -13.11 -17.80 -5.55
C GLN A 63 -14.28 -18.32 -4.71
N SER A 64 -14.35 -19.63 -4.45
CA SER A 64 -15.35 -20.19 -3.54
C SER A 64 -15.13 -19.69 -2.11
N LYS A 65 -13.89 -19.80 -1.60
CA LYS A 65 -13.57 -19.37 -0.24
C LYS A 65 -13.81 -17.88 -0.01
N ILE A 66 -13.55 -17.03 -1.01
CA ILE A 66 -13.87 -15.58 -0.95
C ILE A 66 -15.38 -15.39 -0.71
N LYS A 67 -16.26 -16.13 -1.40
CA LYS A 67 -17.72 -16.04 -1.22
C LYS A 67 -18.14 -16.50 0.18
N ASP A 68 -17.59 -17.61 0.66
CA ASP A 68 -17.87 -18.15 2.00
C ASP A 68 -17.46 -17.16 3.10
N LEU A 69 -16.25 -16.58 2.99
CA LEU A 69 -15.73 -15.58 3.92
C LEU A 69 -16.51 -14.27 3.87
N LEU A 70 -16.97 -13.83 2.70
CA LEU A 70 -17.83 -12.66 2.55
C LEU A 70 -19.21 -12.87 3.18
N GLN A 71 -19.81 -14.06 3.05
CA GLN A 71 -21.09 -14.37 3.72
C GLN A 71 -20.93 -14.36 5.26
N GLN A 72 -19.85 -14.95 5.78
CA GLN A 72 -19.54 -14.93 7.22
C GLN A 72 -19.26 -13.51 7.73
N MET A 73 -18.53 -12.70 6.94
CA MET A 73 -18.27 -11.29 7.22
C MET A 73 -19.55 -10.47 7.26
N GLU A 74 -20.43 -10.58 6.26
CA GLU A 74 -21.72 -9.86 6.20
C GLU A 74 -22.63 -10.16 7.39
N GLU A 75 -22.68 -11.41 7.84
CA GLU A 75 -23.42 -11.80 9.05
C GLU A 75 -22.75 -11.22 10.31
N GLY A 76 -21.44 -11.36 10.43
CA GLY A 76 -20.64 -10.89 11.56
C GLY A 76 -20.61 -9.37 11.72
N LEU A 77 -20.68 -8.61 10.62
CA LEU A 77 -20.74 -7.15 10.65
C LEU A 77 -22.03 -6.60 11.27
N LYS A 78 -23.09 -7.41 11.45
CA LYS A 78 -24.31 -6.97 12.17
C LYS A 78 -24.05 -6.61 13.63
N THR A 79 -23.00 -7.18 14.25
CA THR A 79 -22.59 -6.90 15.64
C THR A 79 -21.31 -6.06 15.75
N ALA A 80 -20.73 -5.64 14.61
CA ALA A 80 -19.52 -4.82 14.61
C ALA A 80 -19.78 -3.36 15.03
N ASP A 81 -18.75 -2.73 15.59
CA ASP A 81 -18.80 -1.39 16.19
C ASP A 81 -19.35 -0.34 15.21
N PRO A 82 -20.51 0.27 15.47
CA PRO A 82 -21.11 1.21 14.53
C PRO A 82 -20.33 2.53 14.39
N HIS A 83 -19.38 2.82 15.29
CA HIS A 83 -18.59 4.06 15.28
C HIS A 83 -17.18 3.89 14.70
N ASP A 84 -16.68 2.67 14.50
CA ASP A 84 -15.37 2.46 13.89
C ASP A 84 -15.45 2.70 12.36
N PHE A 85 -15.16 3.92 11.95
CA PHE A 85 -15.10 4.33 10.55
C PHE A 85 -13.77 3.98 9.85
N SER A 86 -12.78 3.47 10.58
CA SER A 86 -11.40 3.37 10.06
C SER A 86 -11.27 2.44 8.85
N THR A 87 -10.19 2.61 8.08
CA THR A 87 -9.82 1.65 7.02
C THR A 87 -9.12 0.41 7.61
N TYR A 88 -8.50 0.56 8.79
CA TYR A 88 -7.79 -0.50 9.51
C TYR A 88 -8.77 -1.53 10.11
N THR A 89 -9.65 -1.10 11.04
CA THR A 89 -10.61 -2.00 11.74
C THR A 89 -12.08 -1.80 11.39
N GLY A 90 -12.41 -0.72 10.68
CA GLY A 90 -13.78 -0.22 10.56
C GLY A 90 -14.43 -0.31 9.16
N TRP A 91 -15.53 0.45 9.03
CA TRP A 91 -16.42 0.42 7.86
C TRP A 91 -15.75 0.78 6.54
N THR A 92 -14.74 1.67 6.54
CA THR A 92 -14.00 1.98 5.29
C THR A 92 -13.10 0.82 4.85
N GLY A 93 -12.66 -0.05 5.76
CA GLY A 93 -11.97 -1.29 5.39
C GLY A 93 -12.89 -2.20 4.55
N ILE A 94 -14.13 -2.38 5.00
CA ILE A 94 -15.14 -3.16 4.28
C ILE A 94 -15.49 -2.52 2.93
N ALA A 95 -15.64 -1.19 2.89
CA ALA A 95 -15.86 -0.45 1.65
C ALA A 95 -14.73 -0.66 0.63
N LEU A 96 -13.48 -0.63 1.10
CA LEU A 96 -12.30 -0.78 0.26
C LEU A 96 -12.11 -2.23 -0.22
N LEU A 97 -12.46 -3.25 0.59
CA LEU A 97 -12.56 -4.62 0.10
C LEU A 97 -13.58 -4.72 -1.05
N TYR A 98 -14.79 -4.20 -0.85
CA TYR A 98 -15.83 -4.25 -1.90
C TYR A 98 -15.43 -3.47 -3.16
N LEU A 99 -14.71 -2.36 -3.05
CA LEU A 99 -14.12 -1.65 -4.19
C LEU A 99 -13.06 -2.50 -4.92
N ARG A 100 -12.23 -3.27 -4.21
CA ARG A 100 -11.27 -4.21 -4.85
C ARG A 100 -11.96 -5.41 -5.49
N LEU A 101 -13.01 -5.95 -4.87
CA LEU A 101 -13.83 -7.02 -5.47
C LEU A 101 -14.53 -6.55 -6.75
N HIS A 102 -15.06 -5.32 -6.77
CA HIS A 102 -15.57 -4.70 -7.99
C HIS A 102 -14.48 -4.56 -9.07
N GLN A 103 -13.27 -4.11 -8.71
CA GLN A 103 -12.16 -4.02 -9.67
C GLN A 103 -11.78 -5.39 -10.26
N ALA A 104 -11.85 -6.47 -9.47
CA ALA A 104 -11.53 -7.82 -9.90
C ALA A 104 -12.62 -8.50 -10.74
N SER A 105 -13.90 -8.41 -10.34
CA SER A 105 -15.01 -9.12 -11.02
C SER A 105 -15.87 -8.24 -11.94
N GLN A 106 -15.68 -6.93 -11.93
CA GLN A 106 -16.50 -5.91 -12.61
C GLN A 106 -17.99 -5.89 -12.22
N GLU A 107 -18.40 -6.66 -11.20
CA GLU A 107 -19.78 -6.70 -10.72
C GLU A 107 -20.19 -5.36 -10.10
N ALA A 108 -21.27 -4.76 -10.62
CA ALA A 108 -21.80 -3.49 -10.12
C ALA A 108 -22.31 -3.58 -8.66
N LEU A 109 -22.75 -4.75 -8.21
CA LEU A 109 -23.23 -4.97 -6.84
C LEU A 109 -22.13 -4.72 -5.80
N HIS A 110 -20.89 -5.13 -6.09
CA HIS A 110 -19.74 -4.86 -5.23
C HIS A 110 -19.49 -3.34 -5.09
N LEU A 111 -19.63 -2.55 -6.17
CA LEU A 111 -19.47 -1.10 -6.10
C LEU A 111 -20.60 -0.41 -5.29
N GLN A 112 -21.83 -0.92 -5.38
CA GLN A 112 -22.94 -0.43 -4.54
C GLN A 112 -22.72 -0.75 -3.05
N ARG A 113 -22.27 -1.97 -2.71
CA ARG A 113 -21.90 -2.30 -1.32
C ARG A 113 -20.76 -1.42 -0.80
N ALA A 114 -19.77 -1.11 -1.63
CA ALA A 114 -18.71 -0.16 -1.27
C ALA A 114 -19.29 1.24 -0.94
N LEU A 115 -20.29 1.71 -1.71
CA LEU A 115 -20.96 2.99 -1.45
C LEU A 115 -21.75 2.99 -0.13
N ASP A 116 -22.44 1.90 0.22
CA ASP A 116 -23.18 1.83 1.49
C ASP A 116 -22.26 1.90 2.71
N TYR A 117 -21.10 1.24 2.65
CA TYR A 117 -20.10 1.33 3.70
C TYR A 117 -19.36 2.68 3.74
N VAL A 118 -19.10 3.31 2.59
CA VAL A 118 -18.66 4.73 2.52
C VAL A 118 -19.67 5.65 3.21
N LYS A 119 -20.96 5.54 2.85
CA LYS A 119 -22.05 6.33 3.44
C LYS A 119 -22.23 6.10 4.95
N ARG A 120 -21.81 4.95 5.48
CA ARG A 120 -21.78 4.67 6.92
C ARG A 120 -20.58 5.34 7.59
N ALA A 121 -19.38 5.13 7.07
CA ALA A 121 -18.13 5.66 7.63
C ALA A 121 -18.10 7.20 7.65
N THR A 122 -18.55 7.86 6.57
CA THR A 122 -18.45 9.33 6.42
C THR A 122 -19.40 10.13 7.33
N ARG A 123 -20.30 9.48 8.08
CA ARG A 123 -21.25 10.11 9.02
C ARG A 123 -20.67 10.40 10.40
N VAL A 124 -19.59 9.72 10.80
CA VAL A 124 -19.03 9.77 12.18
C VAL A 124 -17.61 10.37 12.22
N LEU A 125 -17.22 11.04 11.14
CA LEU A 125 -15.96 11.77 11.01
C LEU A 125 -15.90 12.95 11.99
N ASN A 126 -14.72 13.24 12.51
CA ASN A 126 -14.54 14.13 13.67
C ASN A 126 -13.24 14.95 13.66
N GLY A 127 -12.40 14.83 12.62
CA GLY A 127 -11.20 15.61 12.38
C GLY A 127 -10.00 15.30 13.30
N ARG A 128 -10.13 14.39 14.27
CA ARG A 128 -9.08 14.12 15.28
C ARG A 128 -7.93 13.25 14.77
N LYS A 129 -8.07 12.58 13.62
CA LYS A 129 -7.06 11.68 13.05
C LYS A 129 -6.99 11.88 11.54
N VAL A 130 -5.78 11.93 11.00
CA VAL A 130 -5.50 12.42 9.63
C VAL A 130 -5.02 11.34 8.66
N SER A 131 -4.72 10.13 9.12
CA SER A 131 -4.19 9.05 8.28
C SER A 131 -5.26 8.34 7.44
N PHE A 132 -4.86 7.68 6.35
CA PHE A 132 -5.73 6.80 5.58
C PHE A 132 -6.22 5.58 6.37
N LEU A 133 -5.37 5.04 7.27
CA LEU A 133 -5.66 3.79 7.97
C LEU A 133 -6.60 3.99 9.16
N CYS A 134 -6.32 4.95 10.04
CA CYS A 134 -7.04 5.12 11.30
C CYS A 134 -7.75 6.48 11.45
N GLY A 135 -7.75 7.31 10.40
CA GLY A 135 -8.31 8.67 10.43
C GLY A 135 -9.23 9.00 9.27
N ASP A 136 -9.74 10.23 9.29
CA ASP A 136 -10.82 10.72 8.43
C ASP A 136 -10.42 10.72 6.94
N ALA A 137 -9.11 10.78 6.64
CA ALA A 137 -8.59 10.73 5.28
C ALA A 137 -8.90 9.40 4.57
N GLY A 138 -9.03 8.28 5.30
CA GLY A 138 -9.44 6.99 4.72
C GLY A 138 -10.85 7.02 4.12
N PRO A 139 -11.90 7.25 4.94
CA PRO A 139 -13.28 7.39 4.49
C PRO A 139 -13.47 8.40 3.37
N LEU A 140 -12.76 9.54 3.42
CA LEU A 140 -12.83 10.58 2.41
C LEU A 140 -12.14 10.18 1.10
N ALA A 141 -10.95 9.58 1.16
CA ALA A 141 -10.22 9.12 -0.04
C ALA A 141 -10.93 7.95 -0.74
N VAL A 142 -11.38 6.93 0.02
CA VAL A 142 -12.16 5.81 -0.54
C VAL A 142 -13.52 6.31 -1.02
N GLY A 143 -14.16 7.24 -0.29
CA GLY A 143 -15.43 7.85 -0.67
C GLY A 143 -15.34 8.58 -2.01
N ALA A 144 -14.34 9.43 -2.21
CA ALA A 144 -14.13 10.15 -3.48
C ALA A 144 -14.05 9.18 -4.68
N VAL A 145 -13.29 8.08 -4.53
CA VAL A 145 -13.12 7.07 -5.59
C VAL A 145 -14.39 6.27 -5.86
N VAL A 146 -15.12 5.84 -4.83
CA VAL A 146 -16.39 5.11 -4.99
C VAL A 146 -17.46 6.01 -5.61
N HIS A 147 -17.56 7.27 -5.19
CA HIS A 147 -18.50 8.22 -5.76
C HIS A 147 -18.17 8.54 -7.23
N HIS A 148 -16.91 8.82 -7.57
CA HIS A 148 -16.50 9.04 -8.96
C HIS A 148 -16.81 7.84 -9.88
N LYS A 149 -16.49 6.61 -9.45
CA LYS A 149 -16.79 5.39 -10.24
C LYS A 149 -18.28 5.12 -10.44
N LEU A 150 -19.15 5.79 -9.68
CA LEU A 150 -20.61 5.76 -9.84
C LEU A 150 -21.18 7.00 -10.55
N GLY A 151 -20.33 7.94 -11.00
CA GLY A 151 -20.77 9.21 -11.60
C GLY A 151 -21.32 10.24 -10.60
N ASN A 152 -21.18 9.98 -9.29
CA ASN A 152 -21.62 10.87 -8.20
C ASN A 152 -20.62 12.01 -8.00
N GLU A 153 -20.53 12.86 -9.00
CA GLU A 153 -19.48 13.87 -9.17
C GLU A 153 -19.47 14.97 -8.11
N ALA A 154 -20.64 15.30 -7.53
CA ALA A 154 -20.74 16.31 -6.48
C ALA A 154 -20.15 15.79 -5.15
N GLU A 155 -20.54 14.58 -4.74
CA GLU A 155 -20.10 13.91 -3.53
C GLU A 155 -18.62 13.50 -3.61
N SER A 156 -18.14 13.13 -4.80
CA SER A 156 -16.71 12.91 -5.06
C SER A 156 -15.89 14.16 -4.74
N ARG A 157 -16.35 15.33 -5.22
CA ARG A 157 -15.70 16.63 -4.95
C ARG A 157 -15.84 17.08 -3.49
N ASP A 158 -16.94 16.78 -2.80
CA ASP A 158 -17.05 17.02 -1.35
C ASP A 158 -16.00 16.20 -0.57
N CYS A 159 -15.93 14.89 -0.85
CA CYS A 159 -14.98 13.99 -0.21
C CYS A 159 -13.53 14.45 -0.43
N LEU A 160 -13.18 14.81 -1.66
CA LEU A 160 -11.87 15.38 -2.01
C LEU A 160 -11.59 16.73 -1.33
N SER A 161 -12.55 17.65 -1.33
CA SER A 161 -12.42 18.96 -0.66
C SER A 161 -12.15 18.79 0.84
N ARG A 162 -12.89 17.90 1.51
CA ARG A 162 -12.72 17.60 2.93
C ARG A 162 -11.40 16.88 3.23
N LEU A 163 -10.97 15.97 2.34
CA LEU A 163 -9.64 15.34 2.43
C LEU A 163 -8.52 16.40 2.39
N LEU A 164 -8.60 17.35 1.45
CA LEU A 164 -7.61 18.43 1.30
C LEU A 164 -7.66 19.43 2.47
N GLN A 165 -8.77 19.58 3.17
CA GLN A 165 -8.87 20.43 4.36
C GLN A 165 -8.09 19.86 5.57
N LEU A 166 -7.92 18.53 5.66
CA LEU A 166 -7.12 17.89 6.73
C LEU A 166 -5.65 18.33 6.71
N GLN A 167 -5.13 18.84 5.59
CA GLN A 167 -3.76 19.36 5.49
C GLN A 167 -3.46 20.43 6.56
N ARG A 168 -4.48 21.17 7.03
CA ARG A 168 -4.35 22.20 8.08
C ARG A 168 -3.82 21.62 9.39
N ALA A 169 -4.24 20.42 9.78
CA ALA A 169 -3.76 19.74 10.98
C ALA A 169 -2.40 19.07 10.76
N VAL A 170 -2.19 18.50 9.57
CA VAL A 170 -0.94 17.80 9.18
C VAL A 170 0.26 18.76 9.09
N LEU A 171 0.03 19.99 8.61
CA LEU A 171 1.05 20.99 8.29
C LEU A 171 1.15 22.14 9.30
N SER A 172 0.41 22.07 10.43
CA SER A 172 0.55 23.08 11.50
C SER A 172 1.93 22.98 12.15
N PRO A 173 2.63 24.09 12.46
CA PRO A 173 3.88 24.06 13.22
C PRO A 173 3.70 23.42 14.61
N ASP A 174 2.57 23.67 15.26
CA ASP A 174 2.22 23.13 16.59
C ASP A 174 1.52 21.76 16.50
N SER A 175 1.76 20.98 15.43
CA SER A 175 1.09 19.70 15.16
C SER A 175 1.72 18.53 15.93
N ASP A 176 0.92 17.85 16.75
CA ASP A 176 1.27 16.60 17.44
C ASP A 176 1.17 15.35 16.53
N VAL A 177 0.82 15.54 15.25
CA VAL A 177 0.73 14.45 14.27
C VAL A 177 2.12 13.83 14.06
N PRO A 178 2.30 12.51 14.29
CA PRO A 178 3.58 11.83 14.05
C PRO A 178 3.81 11.65 12.54
N ASP A 179 4.94 11.08 12.11
CA ASP A 179 5.21 10.90 10.67
C ASP A 179 4.85 9.52 10.11
N GLU A 180 4.49 8.55 10.96
CA GLU A 180 4.24 7.15 10.56
C GLU A 180 2.91 6.90 9.80
N LEU A 181 2.62 5.63 9.47
CA LEU A 181 1.58 5.28 8.51
C LEU A 181 0.17 5.14 9.13
N LEU A 182 0.06 4.70 10.39
CA LEU A 182 -1.26 4.40 10.98
C LEU A 182 -1.96 5.64 11.51
N TYR A 183 -1.25 6.67 11.95
CA TYR A 183 -1.82 7.91 12.51
C TYR A 183 -1.20 9.18 11.91
N GLY A 184 0.00 9.08 11.34
CA GLY A 184 0.85 10.21 10.97
C GLY A 184 0.80 10.73 9.54
N ARG A 185 1.77 11.60 9.23
CA ARG A 185 1.93 12.32 7.96
C ARG A 185 2.12 11.39 6.77
N ALA A 186 2.89 10.30 6.89
CA ALA A 186 2.97 9.30 5.82
C ALA A 186 1.62 8.61 5.58
N GLY A 187 0.83 8.40 6.64
CA GLY A 187 -0.55 7.93 6.54
C GLY A 187 -1.49 8.88 5.79
N PHE A 188 -1.32 10.20 5.93
CA PHE A 188 -2.05 11.20 5.14
C PHE A 188 -1.53 11.29 3.70
N LEU A 189 -0.20 11.25 3.51
CA LEU A 189 0.43 11.23 2.18
C LEU A 189 -0.10 10.04 1.36
N TYR A 190 -0.23 8.85 1.95
CA TYR A 190 -0.83 7.70 1.28
C TYR A 190 -2.27 7.99 0.79
N ALA A 191 -3.09 8.72 1.55
CA ALA A 191 -4.44 9.10 1.13
C ALA A 191 -4.42 10.01 -0.11
N LEU A 192 -3.52 11.00 -0.13
CA LEU A 192 -3.33 11.88 -1.28
C LEU A 192 -2.89 11.10 -2.52
N LEU A 193 -1.87 10.24 -2.38
CA LEU A 193 -1.34 9.42 -3.49
C LEU A 193 -2.35 8.38 -4.01
N TYR A 194 -3.17 7.81 -3.11
CA TYR A 194 -4.27 6.91 -3.47
C TYR A 194 -5.29 7.61 -4.37
N VAL A 195 -5.77 8.80 -3.98
CA VAL A 195 -6.73 9.57 -4.78
C VAL A 195 -6.10 10.08 -6.08
N GLN A 196 -4.84 10.51 -6.03
CA GLN A 196 -4.09 10.96 -7.21
C GLN A 196 -3.96 9.88 -8.29
N ARG A 197 -3.84 8.60 -7.89
CA ARG A 197 -3.85 7.44 -8.80
C ARG A 197 -5.26 7.14 -9.31
N GLU A 198 -6.23 6.97 -8.41
CA GLU A 198 -7.55 6.43 -8.77
C GLU A 198 -8.47 7.46 -9.47
N LEU A 199 -8.21 8.77 -9.32
CA LEU A 199 -8.93 9.89 -9.97
C LEU A 199 -8.09 10.64 -11.03
N GLY A 200 -6.83 10.26 -11.27
CA GLY A 200 -6.04 10.76 -12.39
C GLY A 200 -5.67 12.24 -12.36
N GLY A 201 -5.06 12.73 -11.27
CA GLY A 201 -4.58 14.13 -11.17
C GLY A 201 -5.41 15.06 -10.27
N ALA A 202 -6.34 14.50 -9.48
CA ALA A 202 -7.25 15.26 -8.62
C ALA A 202 -6.59 15.94 -7.38
N VAL A 203 -5.31 15.68 -7.10
CA VAL A 203 -4.54 16.34 -6.02
C VAL A 203 -3.42 17.17 -6.64
N ASP A 204 -3.26 18.42 -6.17
CA ASP A 204 -2.20 19.29 -6.65
C ASP A 204 -0.82 18.89 -6.09
N GLU A 205 0.21 19.01 -6.94
CA GLU A 205 1.57 18.59 -6.60
C GLU A 205 2.17 19.44 -5.47
N ALA A 206 1.71 20.68 -5.26
CA ALA A 206 2.17 21.54 -4.17
C ALA A 206 1.64 21.09 -2.80
N THR A 207 0.42 20.56 -2.71
CA THR A 207 -0.10 19.93 -1.48
C THR A 207 0.68 18.67 -1.13
N VAL A 208 1.00 17.82 -2.12
CA VAL A 208 1.86 16.64 -1.93
C VAL A 208 3.26 17.07 -1.44
N ALA A 209 3.88 18.03 -2.13
CA ALA A 209 5.21 18.53 -1.78
C ALA A 209 5.28 19.12 -0.36
N LYS A 210 4.26 19.84 0.11
CA LYS A 210 4.22 20.35 1.51
C LYS A 210 4.25 19.22 2.55
N VAL A 211 3.48 18.15 2.33
CA VAL A 211 3.44 16.99 3.25
C VAL A 211 4.77 16.24 3.23
N VAL A 212 5.37 16.07 2.06
CA VAL A 212 6.72 15.52 1.89
C VAL A 212 7.76 16.36 2.63
N THR A 213 7.76 17.69 2.47
CA THR A 213 8.68 18.59 3.17
C THR A 213 8.51 18.52 4.68
N ALA A 214 7.27 18.49 5.19
CA ALA A 214 7.01 18.36 6.63
C ALA A 214 7.61 17.06 7.21
N ILE A 215 7.46 15.94 6.51
CA ILE A 215 8.10 14.66 6.87
C ILE A 215 9.62 14.79 6.87
N LEU A 216 10.21 15.38 5.81
CA LEU A 216 11.66 15.52 5.68
C LEU A 216 12.29 16.45 6.74
N GLU A 217 11.64 17.58 7.08
CA GLU A 217 12.13 18.47 8.14
C GLU A 217 12.01 17.84 9.53
N SER A 218 10.90 17.16 9.83
CA SER A 218 10.73 16.38 11.07
C SER A 218 11.83 15.32 11.20
N GLY A 219 12.04 14.54 10.14
CA GLY A 219 13.03 13.46 10.11
C GLY A 219 14.48 13.93 10.28
N LYS A 220 14.83 15.08 9.68
CA LYS A 220 16.14 15.72 9.88
C LYS A 220 16.31 16.24 11.31
N THR A 221 15.30 16.93 11.84
CA THR A 221 15.32 17.54 13.17
C THR A 221 15.53 16.48 14.25
N PHE A 222 14.70 15.43 14.27
CA PHE A 222 14.83 14.36 15.25
C PHE A 222 16.14 13.57 15.09
N SER A 223 16.65 13.39 13.86
CA SER A 223 17.97 12.76 13.67
C SER A 223 19.12 13.60 14.26
N ALA A 224 19.06 14.93 14.16
CA ALA A 224 20.03 15.85 14.76
C ALA A 224 19.97 15.83 16.29
N GLU A 225 18.77 15.89 16.88
CA GLU A 225 18.56 15.74 18.33
C GLU A 225 19.13 14.42 18.87
N GLN A 226 18.89 13.34 18.13
CA GLN A 226 19.39 12.00 18.44
C GLN A 226 20.88 11.78 18.08
N LYS A 227 21.57 12.81 17.55
CA LYS A 227 22.97 12.81 17.12
C LYS A 227 23.30 11.66 16.15
N LYS A 228 22.41 11.46 15.17
CA LYS A 228 22.47 10.37 14.19
C LYS A 228 22.58 10.84 12.73
N SER A 229 22.56 12.15 12.45
CA SER A 229 22.55 12.74 11.10
C SER A 229 23.58 12.10 10.15
N ASP A 230 24.85 11.99 10.57
CA ASP A 230 25.95 11.40 9.78
C ASP A 230 25.73 9.93 9.36
N ARG A 231 24.79 9.22 10.01
CA ARG A 231 24.54 7.79 9.83
C ARG A 231 23.14 7.47 9.33
N CYS A 232 22.18 8.37 9.57
CA CYS A 232 20.76 8.20 9.26
C CYS A 232 20.12 9.59 9.14
N PRO A 233 20.30 10.32 8.03
CA PRO A 233 19.87 11.73 7.92
C PRO A 233 18.39 11.98 8.22
N LEU A 234 17.52 10.98 8.03
CA LEU A 234 16.10 10.99 8.39
C LEU A 234 15.83 9.93 9.45
N LEU A 235 15.37 10.34 10.64
CA LEU A 235 14.99 9.44 11.72
C LEU A 235 13.65 9.87 12.31
N TYR A 236 12.83 8.92 12.73
CA TYR A 236 11.50 9.17 13.29
C TYR A 236 11.27 8.35 14.55
N GLU A 237 10.33 8.79 15.38
CA GLU A 237 9.77 7.97 16.46
C GLU A 237 8.25 8.05 16.53
N TRP A 238 7.67 7.09 17.23
CA TRP A 238 6.27 7.08 17.63
C TRP A 238 6.18 6.44 19.03
N HIS A 239 5.45 7.06 19.95
CA HIS A 239 5.37 6.63 21.36
C HIS A 239 6.76 6.33 21.99
N GLN A 240 7.68 7.29 21.90
CA GLN A 240 9.04 7.24 22.49
C GLN A 240 9.91 6.08 21.95
N LYS A 241 9.61 5.59 20.74
CA LYS A 241 10.30 4.44 20.12
C LYS A 241 10.59 4.71 18.65
N GLN A 242 11.84 4.50 18.28
CA GLN A 242 12.30 4.47 16.89
C GLN A 242 11.90 3.12 16.26
N TYR A 243 10.63 2.98 15.88
CA TYR A 243 10.07 1.79 15.23
C TYR A 243 10.65 1.58 13.82
N VAL A 244 10.84 0.33 13.40
CA VAL A 244 11.50 -0.02 12.12
C VAL A 244 10.51 -0.48 11.05
N GLY A 245 9.49 -1.27 11.41
CA GLY A 245 8.55 -1.90 10.45
C GLY A 245 7.57 -0.94 9.76
N ALA A 246 6.75 -1.48 8.85
CA ALA A 246 5.97 -0.68 7.89
C ALA A 246 4.79 0.11 8.50
N ALA A 247 4.30 -0.30 9.67
CA ALA A 247 3.18 0.37 10.33
C ALA A 247 3.61 1.70 11.00
N HIS A 248 4.38 1.60 12.08
CA HIS A 248 4.71 2.73 12.96
C HIS A 248 6.12 3.29 12.73
N GLY A 249 6.82 2.85 11.68
CA GLY A 249 8.28 2.94 11.63
C GLY A 249 8.91 3.31 10.29
N LEU A 250 10.24 3.36 10.34
CA LEU A 250 11.11 3.89 9.29
C LEU A 250 10.81 3.30 7.90
N ALA A 251 10.58 1.99 7.79
CA ALA A 251 10.34 1.34 6.50
C ALA A 251 9.06 1.84 5.80
N GLY A 252 8.00 2.13 6.55
CA GLY A 252 6.75 2.67 5.99
C GLY A 252 6.93 4.10 5.48
N ILE A 253 7.64 4.93 6.25
CA ILE A 253 7.92 6.33 5.90
C ILE A 253 8.83 6.42 4.67
N TYR A 254 9.94 5.67 4.64
CA TYR A 254 10.85 5.67 3.48
C TYR A 254 10.19 5.08 2.22
N TYR A 255 9.37 4.03 2.34
CA TYR A 255 8.59 3.51 1.21
C TYR A 255 7.63 4.56 0.65
N LEU A 256 6.98 5.36 1.51
CA LEU A 256 6.12 6.47 1.09
C LEU A 256 6.89 7.60 0.41
N LEU A 257 8.07 7.99 0.94
CA LEU A 257 8.94 8.99 0.32
C LEU A 257 9.53 8.54 -1.03
N MET A 258 9.77 7.23 -1.21
CA MET A 258 10.24 6.66 -2.48
C MET A 258 9.13 6.46 -3.54
N GLN A 259 7.85 6.71 -3.22
CA GLN A 259 6.80 6.59 -4.25
C GLN A 259 7.00 7.65 -5.35
N PRO A 260 6.97 7.28 -6.65
CA PRO A 260 7.04 8.28 -7.72
C PRO A 260 5.95 9.36 -7.64
N GLY A 261 4.77 9.03 -7.11
CA GLY A 261 3.70 9.99 -6.85
C GLY A 261 4.02 11.03 -5.76
N ALA A 262 4.97 10.76 -4.86
CA ALA A 262 5.44 11.74 -3.86
C ALA A 262 6.39 12.80 -4.46
N ASN A 263 6.92 12.56 -5.67
CA ASN A 263 7.74 13.49 -6.46
C ASN A 263 8.94 14.09 -5.68
N VAL A 264 9.60 13.27 -4.86
CA VAL A 264 10.80 13.67 -4.11
C VAL A 264 11.99 13.83 -5.06
N HIS A 265 12.75 14.92 -4.95
CA HIS A 265 13.88 15.19 -5.83
C HIS A 265 14.96 14.10 -5.73
N ALA A 266 15.63 13.80 -6.85
CA ALA A 266 16.63 12.72 -6.94
C ALA A 266 17.76 12.89 -5.92
N ASP A 267 18.26 14.11 -5.74
CA ASP A 267 19.31 14.43 -4.77
C ASP A 267 18.85 14.08 -3.35
N VAL A 268 17.66 14.54 -2.95
CA VAL A 268 17.03 14.27 -1.64
C VAL A 268 16.83 12.76 -1.40
N LEU A 269 16.42 12.01 -2.43
CA LEU A 269 16.35 10.55 -2.36
C LEU A 269 17.75 9.94 -2.15
N SER A 270 18.78 10.44 -2.83
CA SER A 270 20.14 9.89 -2.82
C SER A 270 20.97 10.25 -1.58
N GLU A 271 20.72 11.43 -0.99
CA GLU A 271 21.45 12.05 0.12
C GLU A 271 20.76 11.87 1.48
N LEU A 272 19.43 11.87 1.54
CA LEU A 272 18.69 11.74 2.80
C LEU A 272 18.02 10.38 2.94
N VAL A 273 17.25 9.95 1.94
CA VAL A 273 16.43 8.72 2.06
C VAL A 273 17.30 7.46 1.96
N ARG A 274 18.17 7.35 0.95
CA ARG A 274 19.03 6.18 0.72
C ARG A 274 19.96 5.82 1.90
N PRO A 275 20.76 6.74 2.49
CA PRO A 275 21.57 6.40 3.66
C PRO A 275 20.72 6.06 4.89
N SER A 276 19.52 6.61 5.02
CA SER A 276 18.61 6.27 6.12
C SER A 276 17.99 4.87 5.96
N ILE A 277 17.74 4.42 4.72
CA ILE A 277 17.41 3.02 4.41
C ILE A 277 18.61 2.11 4.71
N ASP A 278 19.81 2.48 4.29
CA ASP A 278 21.02 1.71 4.59
C ASP A 278 21.28 1.62 6.10
N TYR A 279 20.95 2.63 6.90
CA TYR A 279 20.97 2.55 8.35
C TYR A 279 20.03 1.46 8.89
N VAL A 280 18.80 1.36 8.36
CA VAL A 280 17.82 0.31 8.74
C VAL A 280 18.33 -1.08 8.37
N ARG A 281 18.92 -1.24 7.19
CA ARG A 281 19.51 -2.52 6.74
C ARG A 281 20.56 -3.06 7.71
N HIS A 282 21.42 -2.19 8.24
CA HIS A 282 22.39 -2.51 9.29
C HIS A 282 21.78 -2.76 10.69
N LYS A 283 20.45 -2.94 10.81
CA LYS A 283 19.74 -3.40 12.03
C LYS A 283 19.12 -4.78 11.89
N ARG A 284 19.29 -5.43 10.74
CA ARG A 284 18.87 -6.80 10.47
C ARG A 284 19.48 -7.78 11.48
N PHE A 285 18.66 -8.70 11.99
CA PHE A 285 19.10 -9.81 12.82
C PHE A 285 19.86 -10.87 12.01
N ARG A 286 20.58 -11.76 12.72
CA ARG A 286 21.31 -12.88 12.09
C ARG A 286 20.43 -13.84 11.30
N SER A 287 19.14 -13.90 11.60
CA SER A 287 18.15 -14.70 10.86
C SER A 287 17.74 -14.11 9.50
N GLY A 288 18.08 -12.85 9.22
CA GLY A 288 17.51 -12.07 8.11
C GLY A 288 16.33 -11.17 8.51
N ASN A 289 15.71 -11.40 9.67
CA ASN A 289 14.56 -10.63 10.13
C ASN A 289 14.94 -9.24 10.67
N PHE A 290 13.96 -8.39 10.95
CA PHE A 290 14.16 -7.02 11.46
C PHE A 290 13.54 -6.81 12.85
N PRO A 291 14.15 -6.00 13.72
CA PRO A 291 13.59 -5.65 15.03
C PRO A 291 12.31 -4.82 14.89
N SER A 292 11.46 -4.83 15.90
CA SER A 292 10.29 -3.92 15.94
C SER A 292 10.69 -2.45 15.97
N SER A 293 11.80 -2.15 16.66
CA SER A 293 12.31 -0.82 16.97
C SER A 293 13.81 -0.89 17.23
N LEU A 294 14.56 0.18 16.98
CA LEU A 294 16.03 0.23 17.03
C LEU A 294 16.66 -0.21 18.36
N SER A 295 15.90 -0.21 19.46
CA SER A 295 16.29 -0.61 20.81
C SER A 295 15.83 -2.02 21.23
N ASN A 296 15.15 -2.77 20.36
CA ASN A 296 14.65 -4.10 20.66
C ASN A 296 15.55 -5.19 20.05
N GLU A 297 16.17 -6.03 20.89
CA GLU A 297 17.03 -7.13 20.47
C GLU A 297 16.27 -8.46 20.24
N SER A 298 14.96 -8.50 20.48
CA SER A 298 14.12 -9.72 20.37
C SER A 298 13.63 -9.96 18.93
N ASP A 299 14.23 -10.96 18.29
CA ASP A 299 13.88 -11.47 16.94
C ASP A 299 12.63 -12.35 16.96
N ARG A 300 11.47 -11.76 17.31
CA ARG A 300 10.23 -12.51 17.55
C ARG A 300 9.00 -12.12 16.71
N LEU A 301 9.09 -11.10 15.86
CA LEU A 301 7.96 -10.63 15.04
C LEU A 301 8.27 -10.81 13.57
N VAL A 302 7.40 -11.54 12.86
CA VAL A 302 7.44 -11.74 11.41
C VAL A 302 6.09 -11.27 10.87
N HIS A 303 5.81 -9.97 11.02
CA HIS A 303 4.55 -9.32 10.67
C HIS A 303 4.80 -8.19 9.66
N TRP A 304 3.75 -7.76 8.94
CA TRP A 304 3.79 -6.51 8.15
C TRP A 304 4.06 -5.29 9.05
N CYS A 305 3.41 -5.20 10.21
CA CYS A 305 3.62 -4.05 11.10
C CYS A 305 5.06 -3.98 11.64
N HIS A 306 5.67 -5.13 11.95
CA HIS A 306 6.99 -5.28 12.55
C HIS A 306 7.67 -6.59 12.09
N GLY A 307 8.80 -6.47 11.40
CA GLY A 307 9.60 -7.59 10.89
C GLY A 307 9.80 -7.57 9.38
N ALA A 308 10.39 -8.63 8.83
CA ALA A 308 10.68 -8.81 7.41
C ALA A 308 9.49 -8.54 6.46
N PRO A 309 8.24 -8.97 6.74
CA PRO A 309 7.10 -8.72 5.83
C PRO A 309 6.76 -7.24 5.64
N GLY A 310 7.10 -6.37 6.60
CA GLY A 310 6.96 -4.92 6.41
C GLY A 310 8.14 -4.32 5.65
N VAL A 311 9.36 -4.72 6.01
CA VAL A 311 10.60 -4.13 5.51
C VAL A 311 10.89 -4.52 4.05
N VAL A 312 10.46 -5.71 3.62
CA VAL A 312 10.64 -6.20 2.24
C VAL A 312 10.12 -5.23 1.17
N HIS A 313 8.95 -4.59 1.37
CA HIS A 313 8.38 -3.66 0.39
C HIS A 313 9.25 -2.40 0.20
N MET A 314 9.84 -1.89 1.29
CA MET A 314 10.82 -0.80 1.23
C MET A 314 12.08 -1.22 0.49
N LEU A 315 12.58 -2.45 0.70
CA LEU A 315 13.78 -2.96 0.01
C LEU A 315 13.53 -3.17 -1.50
N LEU A 316 12.40 -3.75 -1.89
CA LEU A 316 12.02 -3.93 -3.30
C LEU A 316 11.96 -2.58 -4.02
N LEU A 317 11.35 -1.57 -3.40
CA LEU A 317 11.28 -0.22 -3.97
C LEU A 317 12.63 0.49 -3.98
N ALA A 318 13.46 0.31 -2.96
CA ALA A 318 14.83 0.84 -2.93
C ALA A 318 15.68 0.26 -4.07
N HIS A 319 15.51 -1.03 -4.41
CA HIS A 319 16.11 -1.61 -5.61
C HIS A 319 15.57 -0.95 -6.89
N GLN A 320 14.25 -0.77 -7.02
CA GLN A 320 13.65 -0.12 -8.19
C GLN A 320 14.10 1.34 -8.38
N VAL A 321 14.29 2.10 -7.30
CA VAL A 321 14.67 3.53 -7.34
C VAL A 321 16.17 3.72 -7.50
N PHE A 322 16.99 3.03 -6.69
CA PHE A 322 18.45 3.25 -6.67
C PHE A 322 19.25 2.31 -7.58
N LYS A 323 18.63 1.25 -8.10
CA LYS A 323 19.26 0.21 -8.96
C LYS A 323 20.47 -0.48 -8.31
N GLU A 324 20.46 -0.64 -6.99
CA GLU A 324 21.52 -1.35 -6.25
C GLU A 324 21.03 -2.75 -5.82
N ASP A 325 21.76 -3.81 -6.20
CA ASP A 325 21.37 -5.21 -5.95
C ASP A 325 21.34 -5.60 -4.47
N LYS A 326 22.08 -4.86 -3.63
CA LYS A 326 22.10 -5.02 -2.16
C LYS A 326 20.69 -4.99 -1.55
N TYR A 327 19.77 -4.24 -2.16
CA TYR A 327 18.39 -4.13 -1.72
C TYR A 327 17.55 -5.35 -2.12
N LEU A 328 17.70 -5.84 -3.36
CA LEU A 328 17.01 -7.05 -3.82
C LEU A 328 17.48 -8.29 -3.05
N LYS A 329 18.79 -8.44 -2.84
CA LYS A 329 19.35 -9.54 -2.04
C LYS A 329 18.76 -9.60 -0.62
N GLU A 330 18.60 -8.46 0.04
CA GLU A 330 18.00 -8.44 1.38
C GLU A 330 16.48 -8.63 1.33
N ALA A 331 15.81 -8.31 0.22
CA ALA A 331 14.41 -8.66 -0.01
C ALA A 331 14.21 -10.18 -0.20
N THR A 332 15.15 -10.89 -0.85
CA THR A 332 15.10 -12.36 -0.94
C THR A 332 15.49 -13.03 0.38
N GLU A 333 16.45 -12.49 1.14
CA GLU A 333 16.71 -12.94 2.52
C GLU A 333 15.49 -12.73 3.44
N CYS A 334 14.72 -11.65 3.26
CA CYS A 334 13.40 -11.50 3.89
C CYS A 334 12.39 -12.58 3.44
N ALA A 335 12.42 -13.02 2.18
CA ALA A 335 11.54 -14.07 1.67
C ALA A 335 11.75 -15.41 2.40
N GLU A 336 13.00 -15.79 2.67
CA GLU A 336 13.34 -17.01 3.39
C GLU A 336 12.89 -16.96 4.87
N VAL A 337 13.06 -15.81 5.54
CA VAL A 337 12.50 -15.58 6.89
C VAL A 337 11.00 -15.82 6.90
N ILE A 338 10.29 -15.28 5.92
CA ILE A 338 8.83 -15.37 5.82
C ILE A 338 8.41 -16.79 5.48
N TRP A 339 9.14 -17.49 4.61
CA TRP A 339 8.85 -18.88 4.24
C TRP A 339 8.92 -19.83 5.44
N HIS A 340 9.94 -19.68 6.29
CA HIS A 340 10.11 -20.55 7.46
C HIS A 340 9.32 -20.12 8.70
N ARG A 341 9.00 -18.83 8.86
CA ARG A 341 8.44 -18.27 10.12
C ARG A 341 7.13 -17.48 9.93
N GLY A 342 6.56 -17.47 8.72
CA GLY A 342 5.45 -16.59 8.34
C GLY A 342 4.04 -17.19 8.44
N LEU A 343 3.89 -18.48 8.74
CA LEU A 343 2.59 -19.10 9.06
C LEU A 343 2.27 -18.83 10.54
N LEU A 344 1.45 -17.82 10.84
CA LEU A 344 1.37 -17.27 12.20
C LEU A 344 0.27 -17.87 13.07
N ARG A 345 0.63 -18.31 14.29
CA ARG A 345 -0.33 -18.70 15.35
C ARG A 345 -1.19 -17.53 15.84
N LYS A 346 -0.81 -16.29 15.54
CA LYS A 346 -1.61 -15.10 15.84
C LYS A 346 -2.89 -15.04 14.98
N GLY A 347 -2.90 -15.60 13.77
CA GLY A 347 -4.04 -15.58 12.87
C GLY A 347 -3.68 -15.32 11.41
N TYR A 348 -4.69 -15.01 10.62
CA TYR A 348 -4.61 -15.05 9.15
C TYR A 348 -4.60 -13.66 8.48
N GLY A 349 -4.78 -12.56 9.23
CA GLY A 349 -4.93 -11.20 8.69
C GLY A 349 -3.70 -10.56 8.03
N ILE A 350 -3.83 -9.28 7.63
CA ILE A 350 -2.85 -8.48 6.88
C ILE A 350 -1.84 -7.81 7.80
N CYS A 351 -2.24 -7.23 8.94
CA CYS A 351 -1.30 -6.49 9.78
C CYS A 351 -0.21 -7.39 10.40
N HIS A 352 -0.61 -8.62 10.76
CA HIS A 352 0.19 -9.55 11.56
C HIS A 352 -0.34 -11.00 11.50
N GLY A 353 -0.73 -11.45 10.30
CA GLY A 353 -1.20 -12.81 10.02
C GLY A 353 -0.66 -13.36 8.70
N THR A 354 -1.01 -14.61 8.36
CA THR A 354 -0.46 -15.30 7.18
C THR A 354 -0.77 -14.59 5.85
N ALA A 355 -1.96 -13.99 5.66
CA ALA A 355 -2.30 -13.30 4.41
C ALA A 355 -1.42 -12.05 4.18
N GLY A 356 -1.13 -11.28 5.24
CA GLY A 356 -0.19 -10.15 5.19
C GLY A 356 1.21 -10.59 4.80
N ASN A 357 1.65 -11.73 5.33
CA ASN A 357 2.95 -12.31 5.00
C ASN A 357 3.01 -12.83 3.56
N GLY A 358 1.90 -13.33 3.00
CA GLY A 358 1.81 -13.73 1.59
C GLY A 358 2.03 -12.58 0.59
N TYR A 359 1.62 -11.35 0.93
CA TYR A 359 1.85 -10.17 0.07
C TYR A 359 3.34 -9.83 -0.15
N ALA A 360 4.24 -10.26 0.74
CA ALA A 360 5.69 -10.13 0.53
C ALA A 360 6.12 -10.91 -0.72
N PHE A 361 5.67 -12.16 -0.85
CA PHE A 361 5.96 -13.00 -2.01
C PHE A 361 5.30 -12.46 -3.29
N LEU A 362 4.07 -11.95 -3.24
CA LEU A 362 3.45 -11.28 -4.40
C LEU A 362 4.22 -10.03 -4.87
N SER A 363 4.89 -9.33 -3.95
CA SER A 363 5.69 -8.14 -4.28
C SER A 363 7.05 -8.51 -4.87
N LEU A 364 7.68 -9.57 -4.35
CA LEU A 364 8.86 -10.19 -4.94
C LEU A 364 8.57 -10.72 -6.35
N TYR A 365 7.47 -11.47 -6.54
CA TYR A 365 7.07 -12.01 -7.84
C TYR A 365 6.87 -10.90 -8.89
N LYS A 366 6.22 -9.78 -8.56
CA LYS A 366 6.05 -8.69 -9.54
C LYS A 366 7.36 -8.01 -9.95
N LEU A 367 8.35 -7.98 -9.08
CA LEU A 367 9.67 -7.39 -9.39
C LEU A 367 10.56 -8.36 -10.19
N THR A 368 10.59 -9.63 -9.80
CA THR A 368 11.54 -10.64 -10.28
C THR A 368 10.98 -11.54 -11.39
N LYS A 369 9.65 -11.69 -11.43
CA LYS A 369 8.90 -12.72 -12.18
C LYS A 369 9.36 -14.16 -11.90
N GLU A 370 10.09 -14.40 -10.81
CA GLU A 370 10.50 -15.74 -10.35
C GLU A 370 9.28 -16.53 -9.82
N LYS A 371 8.92 -17.62 -10.51
CA LYS A 371 7.78 -18.51 -10.17
C LYS A 371 7.79 -19.00 -8.71
N LYS A 372 8.97 -19.18 -8.11
CA LYS A 372 9.17 -19.54 -6.69
C LYS A 372 8.36 -18.65 -5.74
N TYR A 373 8.33 -17.34 -5.96
CA TYR A 373 7.57 -16.44 -5.07
C TYR A 373 6.07 -16.51 -5.33
N LEU A 374 5.61 -16.71 -6.58
CA LEU A 374 4.19 -16.95 -6.84
C LEU A 374 3.72 -18.24 -6.15
N TYR A 375 4.48 -19.33 -6.29
CA TYR A 375 4.22 -20.60 -5.62
C TYR A 375 4.12 -20.45 -4.09
N ARG A 376 5.12 -19.81 -3.46
CA ARG A 376 5.12 -19.56 -2.00
C ARG A 376 3.93 -18.70 -1.58
N SER A 377 3.54 -17.70 -2.38
CA SER A 377 2.30 -16.94 -2.15
C SER A 377 1.06 -17.83 -2.21
N CYS A 378 0.99 -18.77 -3.16
CA CYS A 378 -0.15 -19.67 -3.27
C CYS A 378 -0.24 -20.68 -2.11
N LYS A 379 0.88 -21.21 -1.62
CA LYS A 379 0.88 -22.05 -0.41
C LYS A 379 0.48 -21.24 0.84
N PHE A 380 0.81 -19.96 0.91
CA PHE A 380 0.30 -19.05 1.95
C PHE A 380 -1.19 -18.71 1.79
N ALA A 381 -1.72 -18.72 0.56
CA ALA A 381 -3.15 -18.61 0.29
C ALA A 381 -3.90 -19.90 0.64
N ASP A 382 -3.34 -21.06 0.32
CA ASP A 382 -3.86 -22.39 0.67
C ASP A 382 -4.03 -22.55 2.19
N TRP A 383 -3.03 -22.13 2.96
CA TRP A 383 -3.12 -22.05 4.42
C TRP A 383 -4.35 -21.25 4.91
N CYS A 384 -4.71 -20.16 4.20
CA CYS A 384 -5.91 -19.35 4.46
C CYS A 384 -7.20 -19.95 3.87
N LEU A 385 -7.14 -20.84 2.87
CA LEU A 385 -8.32 -21.64 2.46
C LEU A 385 -8.77 -22.55 3.61
N ALA A 386 -7.82 -23.05 4.41
CA ALA A 386 -8.04 -23.72 5.68
C ALA A 386 -8.30 -22.75 6.87
N TYR A 387 -8.93 -21.58 6.63
CA TYR A 387 -9.32 -20.66 7.71
C TYR A 387 -10.17 -21.34 8.79
N GLY A 388 -9.74 -21.20 10.05
CA GLY A 388 -10.42 -21.69 11.24
C GLY A 388 -9.95 -23.06 11.74
N THR A 389 -9.26 -23.86 10.92
CA THR A 389 -8.89 -25.24 11.30
C THR A 389 -7.63 -25.34 12.16
N HIS A 390 -6.74 -24.35 12.11
CA HIS A 390 -5.39 -24.44 12.68
C HIS A 390 -5.29 -24.08 14.18
N GLY A 391 -6.41 -23.81 14.86
CA GLY A 391 -6.42 -23.38 16.27
C GLY A 391 -5.85 -21.98 16.52
N CYS A 392 -5.82 -21.13 15.48
CA CYS A 392 -5.44 -19.71 15.61
C CYS A 392 -6.35 -18.95 16.56
N ARG A 393 -5.84 -17.87 17.15
CA ARG A 393 -6.65 -16.96 17.98
C ARG A 393 -7.67 -16.21 17.12
N ILE A 394 -8.86 -15.95 17.69
CA ILE A 394 -9.85 -15.04 17.11
C ILE A 394 -9.31 -13.60 17.26
N PRO A 395 -9.34 -12.75 16.20
CA PRO A 395 -8.88 -11.36 16.28
C PRO A 395 -9.79 -10.48 17.13
N ASP A 396 -9.27 -9.35 17.65
CA ASP A 396 -10.06 -8.38 18.42
C ASP A 396 -11.19 -7.74 17.58
N ARG A 397 -10.97 -7.64 16.26
CA ARG A 397 -11.98 -7.22 15.27
C ARG A 397 -12.08 -8.26 14.14
N PRO A 398 -12.83 -9.38 14.33
CA PRO A 398 -12.79 -10.57 13.45
C PRO A 398 -13.15 -10.35 11.97
N TYR A 399 -13.86 -9.27 11.66
CA TYR A 399 -14.36 -8.97 10.31
C TYR A 399 -13.73 -7.72 9.69
N SER A 400 -12.69 -7.15 10.33
CA SER A 400 -11.92 -6.01 9.82
C SER A 400 -11.10 -6.34 8.56
N LEU A 401 -10.39 -5.34 8.01
CA LEU A 401 -9.48 -5.43 6.84
C LEU A 401 -7.99 -5.59 7.20
N PHE A 402 -7.58 -5.29 8.44
CA PHE A 402 -6.20 -5.45 8.89
C PHE A 402 -5.99 -6.49 10.01
N GLU A 403 -7.05 -7.07 10.56
CA GLU A 403 -6.94 -8.12 11.58
C GLU A 403 -7.83 -9.36 11.32
N GLY A 404 -8.80 -9.31 10.41
CA GLY A 404 -9.96 -10.21 10.34
C GLY A 404 -10.07 -11.11 9.09
N THR A 405 -11.31 -11.33 8.65
CA THR A 405 -11.64 -12.11 7.44
C THR A 405 -11.63 -11.29 6.16
N SER A 406 -11.89 -9.97 6.21
CA SER A 406 -11.84 -9.11 5.02
C SER A 406 -10.42 -9.05 4.45
N ASP A 407 -9.41 -9.07 5.33
CA ASP A 407 -7.99 -9.26 5.04
C ASP A 407 -7.73 -10.39 4.04
N GLN A 408 -8.28 -11.56 4.35
CA GLN A 408 -8.04 -12.81 3.64
C GLN A 408 -8.72 -12.75 2.28
N SER A 409 -9.98 -12.31 2.23
CA SER A 409 -10.67 -12.04 0.97
C SER A 409 -9.93 -11.02 0.10
N SER A 410 -9.26 -10.03 0.69
CA SER A 410 -8.44 -9.04 -0.05
C SER A 410 -7.16 -9.66 -0.64
N PHE A 411 -6.44 -10.46 0.14
CA PHE A 411 -5.24 -11.19 -0.31
C PHE A 411 -5.56 -12.25 -1.38
N LEU A 412 -6.58 -13.07 -1.13
CA LEU A 412 -7.08 -14.09 -2.05
C LEU A 412 -7.54 -13.48 -3.39
N CYS A 413 -8.30 -12.38 -3.34
CA CYS A 413 -8.67 -11.60 -4.53
C CYS A 413 -7.43 -11.06 -5.27
N SER A 414 -6.46 -10.53 -4.53
CA SER A 414 -5.21 -10.00 -5.10
C SER A 414 -4.41 -11.08 -5.83
N LEU A 415 -4.32 -12.30 -5.29
CA LEU A 415 -3.62 -13.42 -5.92
C LEU A 415 -4.24 -13.81 -7.27
N CYS A 416 -5.57 -13.91 -7.35
CA CYS A 416 -6.26 -14.19 -8.61
C CYS A 416 -5.91 -13.16 -9.70
N CYS A 417 -5.92 -11.86 -9.38
CA CYS A 417 -5.58 -10.81 -10.35
C CYS A 417 -4.11 -10.82 -10.80
N CYS A 418 -3.17 -11.27 -9.95
CA CYS A 418 -1.75 -11.42 -10.34
C CYS A 418 -1.53 -12.46 -11.45
N SER A 419 -2.53 -13.31 -11.70
CA SER A 419 -2.49 -14.46 -12.61
C SER A 419 -3.08 -14.15 -13.98
N ALA A 420 -3.51 -12.91 -14.19
CA ALA A 420 -4.05 -12.39 -15.45
C ALA A 420 -3.11 -11.36 -16.13
N GLU A 421 -1.87 -11.23 -15.62
CA GLU A 421 -0.81 -10.45 -16.26
C GLU A 421 -0.09 -11.31 -17.32
N ASP A 422 -0.09 -10.86 -18.58
CA ASP A 422 0.59 -11.51 -19.69
C ASP A 422 2.13 -11.51 -19.47
N PRO A 423 2.83 -12.65 -19.48
CA PRO A 423 4.27 -12.72 -19.18
C PRO A 423 5.14 -11.92 -20.14
N ASP A 424 4.72 -11.68 -21.38
CA ASP A 424 5.49 -10.89 -22.36
C ASP A 424 5.40 -9.36 -22.12
N SER A 425 4.64 -8.91 -21.11
CA SER A 425 4.48 -7.48 -20.76
C SER A 425 5.68 -6.85 -20.04
N ASN A 426 6.90 -7.13 -20.50
CA ASN A 426 8.12 -6.52 -19.98
C ASN A 426 8.20 -5.01 -20.30
N PRO A 427 8.30 -4.12 -19.29
CA PRO A 427 8.58 -2.71 -19.53
C PRO A 427 10.06 -2.53 -19.92
N GLU A 428 10.37 -2.58 -21.22
CA GLU A 428 11.66 -2.14 -21.72
C GLU A 428 11.90 -0.69 -21.27
N VAL A 429 12.87 -0.49 -20.37
CA VAL A 429 13.31 0.84 -19.97
C VAL A 429 14.01 1.49 -21.16
N PRO A 430 13.44 2.53 -21.80
CA PRO A 430 14.05 3.11 -22.98
C PRO A 430 15.35 3.82 -22.59
N PRO A 431 16.49 3.54 -23.25
CA PRO A 431 17.76 4.17 -22.90
C PRO A 431 17.68 5.68 -23.15
N VAL A 432 18.07 6.48 -22.16
CA VAL A 432 18.04 7.95 -22.21
C VAL A 432 19.00 8.46 -23.29
N ARG A 433 18.48 8.67 -24.50
CA ARG A 433 19.24 9.23 -25.62
C ARG A 433 19.22 10.76 -25.58
N TYR A 434 20.36 11.36 -25.24
CA TYR A 434 20.61 12.77 -25.50
C TYR A 434 20.47 13.05 -27.01
N GLY A 435 19.64 14.02 -27.37
CA GLY A 435 19.07 14.12 -28.72
C GLY A 435 19.94 14.83 -29.76
N ARG A 436 19.62 14.58 -31.04
CA ARG A 436 19.90 15.41 -32.22
C ARG A 436 18.77 15.23 -33.26
N ASN A 437 18.58 16.24 -34.11
CA ASN A 437 17.40 16.38 -34.97
C ASN A 437 17.45 15.50 -36.24
N HIS A 438 16.30 14.96 -36.68
CA HIS A 438 15.63 15.26 -37.97
C HIS A 438 14.36 14.38 -38.16
N PRO A 439 13.40 14.70 -39.07
CA PRO A 439 12.00 14.22 -38.96
C PRO A 439 11.44 13.34 -40.10
N LEU A 440 10.17 12.91 -39.94
CA LEU A 440 9.20 12.28 -40.88
C LEU A 440 9.23 10.74 -41.03
N PRO A 441 8.12 10.07 -41.46
CA PRO A 441 6.75 10.56 -41.71
C PRO A 441 5.63 9.83 -40.90
N VAL A 442 4.37 10.27 -41.08
CA VAL A 442 3.15 9.73 -40.43
C VAL A 442 2.54 8.55 -41.20
N ARG A 443 1.94 7.58 -40.50
CA ARG A 443 0.87 6.71 -41.01
C ARG A 443 -0.20 6.49 -39.93
N ALA A 444 -1.45 6.29 -40.34
CA ALA A 444 -2.60 6.15 -39.44
C ALA A 444 -3.31 4.79 -39.63
N GLY A 445 -3.85 4.26 -38.53
CA GLY A 445 -4.68 3.05 -38.51
C GLY A 445 -5.27 2.82 -37.12
N ARG A 446 -6.61 2.75 -37.03
CA ARG A 446 -7.38 2.23 -35.87
C ARG A 446 -7.85 0.79 -36.19
N PRO A 447 -8.35 -0.03 -35.25
CA PRO A 447 -8.67 0.29 -33.84
C PRO A 447 -8.10 -0.70 -32.79
N SER A 448 -7.70 -0.18 -31.61
CA SER A 448 -7.33 -1.01 -30.45
C SER A 448 -7.61 -0.39 -29.06
N GLU A 449 -8.21 0.81 -29.01
CA GLU A 449 -8.31 1.65 -27.80
C GLU A 449 -9.25 1.11 -26.70
N LEU A 450 -10.00 0.02 -26.95
CA LEU A 450 -10.93 -0.57 -25.98
C LEU A 450 -10.39 -1.77 -25.18
N LEU A 451 -9.30 -2.43 -25.60
CA LEU A 451 -8.71 -3.55 -24.83
C LEU A 451 -7.64 -3.11 -23.82
N LEU A 452 -6.92 -2.01 -24.05
CA LEU A 452 -5.84 -1.57 -23.15
C LEU A 452 -6.33 -1.00 -21.80
N SER A 453 -7.65 -0.77 -21.65
CA SER A 453 -8.24 -0.16 -20.44
C SER A 453 -8.18 -1.09 -19.21
N CYS A 454 -8.19 -2.41 -19.40
CA CYS A 454 -8.30 -3.37 -18.29
C CYS A 454 -6.95 -3.72 -17.61
N LEU A 455 -5.81 -3.37 -18.22
CA LEU A 455 -4.48 -3.94 -17.88
C LEU A 455 -3.68 -3.15 -16.81
N ARG A 456 -4.33 -2.43 -15.88
CA ARG A 456 -3.63 -1.48 -14.97
C ARG A 456 -4.01 -1.50 -13.48
N THR A 457 -4.67 -2.54 -12.97
CA THR A 457 -4.96 -2.68 -11.54
C THR A 457 -5.03 -4.13 -11.06
N VAL A 458 -4.10 -4.57 -10.20
CA VAL A 458 -4.33 -5.05 -8.81
C VAL A 458 -3.02 -5.59 -8.19
N THR A 459 -2.34 -4.76 -7.38
CA THR A 459 -1.91 -5.06 -5.97
C THR A 459 -1.70 -3.73 -5.25
N CYS A 460 -2.71 -2.86 -5.32
CA CYS A 460 -2.61 -1.47 -4.90
C CYS A 460 -2.75 -1.27 -3.38
N TRP A 461 -1.76 -1.77 -2.65
CA TRP A 461 -1.39 -1.37 -1.29
C TRP A 461 0.14 -1.15 -1.16
N TRP A 462 0.99 -2.05 -1.69
CA TRP A 462 2.44 -2.04 -1.45
C TRP A 462 3.36 -2.30 -2.66
N SER A 463 2.84 -2.25 -3.90
CA SER A 463 3.64 -2.50 -5.11
C SER A 463 3.04 -1.88 -6.39
N GLY A 464 2.61 -0.60 -6.36
CA GLY A 464 1.88 0.00 -7.49
C GLY A 464 1.81 1.53 -7.55
N LEU A 465 2.92 2.19 -7.86
CA LEU A 465 2.98 3.56 -8.40
C LEU A 465 4.02 3.68 -9.54
N GLY A 466 4.03 2.71 -10.46
CA GLY A 466 4.84 2.74 -11.67
C GLY A 466 4.27 3.67 -12.75
N GLU A 467 5.11 4.61 -13.19
CA GLU A 467 5.11 5.39 -14.45
C GLU A 467 3.79 5.94 -15.06
N ARG A 468 3.78 7.27 -15.27
CA ARG A 468 2.89 7.95 -16.24
C ARG A 468 3.54 7.97 -17.62
N THR A 469 2.75 7.76 -18.68
CA THR A 469 3.15 8.17 -20.04
C THR A 469 3.03 9.69 -20.21
N PRO A 470 3.89 10.33 -21.01
CA PRO A 470 3.85 11.79 -21.21
C PRO A 470 2.86 12.19 -22.32
N THR A 471 1.73 12.81 -21.94
CA THR A 471 0.78 13.45 -22.88
C THR A 471 0.93 14.97 -22.89
N GLY A 472 2.16 15.44 -23.13
CA GLY A 472 2.42 16.86 -23.39
C GLY A 472 2.05 17.25 -24.82
N HIS A 473 0.93 17.96 -25.01
CA HIS A 473 0.67 18.77 -26.20
C HIS A 473 0.03 20.10 -25.79
N ALA A 474 0.84 21.16 -25.77
CA ALA A 474 0.37 22.53 -25.58
C ALA A 474 -0.02 23.11 -26.94
N CYS A 475 -1.27 23.56 -27.08
CA CYS A 475 -1.73 24.32 -28.25
C CYS A 475 -1.89 25.80 -27.88
N ALA A 476 -0.98 26.66 -28.37
CA ALA A 476 -1.02 28.10 -28.12
C ALA A 476 -0.52 28.90 -29.34
N GLY A 477 -1.42 29.73 -29.91
CA GLY A 477 -1.09 30.81 -30.85
C GLY A 477 -0.91 30.44 -32.33
N GLY A 478 -1.52 31.21 -33.25
CA GLY A 478 -1.38 31.02 -34.71
C GLY A 478 -2.42 31.77 -35.55
N ALA A 479 -2.38 33.12 -35.52
CA ALA A 479 -3.41 34.02 -36.06
C ALA A 479 -3.85 33.83 -37.53
N GLY A 480 -5.11 34.18 -37.82
CA GLY A 480 -5.67 34.41 -39.17
C GLY A 480 -6.76 35.50 -39.12
N MET A 481 -6.76 36.45 -40.05
CA MET A 481 -7.53 37.70 -39.97
C MET A 481 -8.80 37.70 -40.85
N THR A 482 -9.95 38.05 -40.26
CA THR A 482 -11.07 38.90 -40.76
C THR A 482 -12.21 38.80 -39.73
N GLY A 483 -13.02 39.81 -39.41
CA GLY A 483 -13.16 41.19 -39.90
C GLY A 483 -14.60 41.65 -39.61
N TRP A 484 -14.85 42.96 -39.43
CA TRP A 484 -16.13 43.55 -38.96
C TRP A 484 -16.51 43.17 -37.51
N GLY A 485 -16.99 44.04 -36.61
CA GLY A 485 -17.04 45.52 -36.62
C GLY A 485 -18.44 46.10 -36.45
N VAL A 486 -18.78 46.59 -35.24
CA VAL A 486 -19.63 47.76 -34.94
C VAL A 486 -19.62 48.05 -33.42
N THR A 487 -19.90 49.29 -33.04
CA THR A 487 -19.64 49.89 -31.71
C THR A 487 -20.93 50.30 -30.98
N LEU A 488 -20.97 50.20 -29.64
CA LEU A 488 -21.60 51.13 -28.65
C LEU A 488 -21.48 50.46 -27.25
N ARG A 489 -20.70 50.90 -26.25
CA ARG A 489 -20.53 52.18 -25.50
C ARG A 489 -21.67 52.58 -24.54
N VAL A 490 -21.31 52.63 -23.24
CA VAL A 490 -21.62 53.70 -22.23
C VAL A 490 -23.07 53.69 -21.68
N THR A 491 -23.41 54.03 -20.41
CA THR A 491 -22.78 54.69 -19.21
C THR A 491 -22.98 53.79 -17.93
N GLN A 492 -22.34 53.91 -16.76
CA GLN A 492 -22.46 54.91 -15.63
C GLN A 492 -23.93 55.25 -15.23
N GLN A 493 -24.36 55.62 -14.01
CA GLN A 493 -23.79 55.82 -12.63
C GLN A 493 -24.98 55.95 -11.62
N VAL A 494 -24.92 56.12 -10.28
CA VAL A 494 -23.89 56.18 -9.19
C VAL A 494 -24.58 55.89 -7.82
N ASP A 495 -23.82 55.55 -6.75
CA ASP A 495 -24.20 55.55 -5.31
C ASP A 495 -25.39 54.66 -4.86
N GLY A 496 -25.57 54.28 -3.58
CA GLY A 496 -24.79 54.44 -2.35
C GLY A 496 -25.65 54.17 -1.09
N GLY A 497 -25.05 54.11 0.11
CA GLY A 497 -25.78 54.32 1.38
C GLY A 497 -25.94 53.17 2.40
N GLN A 498 -25.23 53.33 3.53
CA GLN A 498 -25.68 53.14 4.93
C GLN A 498 -26.15 51.77 5.52
N ARG A 499 -25.32 51.28 6.47
CA ARG A 499 -25.61 50.96 7.89
C ARG A 499 -26.55 49.80 8.32
N CYS A 500 -25.98 48.95 9.19
CA CYS A 500 -26.56 48.33 10.41
C CYS A 500 -27.84 47.48 10.30
N HIS A 501 -27.84 46.20 10.71
CA HIS A 501 -27.86 45.84 12.15
C HIS A 501 -27.38 44.40 12.44
N CYS A 502 -27.17 44.08 13.72
CA CYS A 502 -26.91 42.72 14.23
C CYS A 502 -28.20 42.02 14.66
N GLY A 503 -28.26 40.68 14.52
CA GLY A 503 -29.32 39.83 15.07
C GLY A 503 -29.05 38.35 14.77
N PRO A 504 -28.99 37.44 15.78
CA PRO A 504 -28.65 36.04 15.57
C PRO A 504 -29.88 35.11 15.53
N LEU A 505 -29.72 33.96 14.86
CA LEU A 505 -30.38 32.67 15.14
C LEU A 505 -29.44 31.54 14.70
#